data_AF-A0A1V6H968-F1
#
_entry.id   AF-A0A1V6H968-F1
#
_cell.length_a   1.000
_cell.length_b   1.000
_cell.length_c   1.000
_cell.angle_alpha   90.00
_cell.angle_beta   90.00
_cell.angle_gamma   90.00
#
_symmetry.space_group_name_H-M   'P 1'
#
loop_
_entity.id
_entity.type
_entity.pdbx_description
1 polymer ?
#
loop_
_entity_poly.entity_id
_entity_poly.type
_entity_poly.pdbx_seq_one_letter_code
_entity_poly.pdbx_strand_id
1 'polypeptide(L)'
;MNTQQLFWKTWILVCFLIIGKPCLFAQEVQPNRVPAFPELLEVVQPDGYKLRIWLRGDERRSWRMTADGYLLLTNKQGFYCYARETCSGQIKPSRYKAKNKEDRTAVEQRFLKKQAQNRKLKFNINENEVEN
;
A
#
# COMPACT_ATOMS: atom_id res chain seq x y z
N MET A 1 12.00 -45.83 70.42
CA MET A 1 10.66 -45.61 69.84
C MET A 1 10.46 -44.12 69.66
N ASN A 2 10.07 -43.56 68.53
CA ASN A 2 9.95 -44.06 67.16
C ASN A 2 9.80 -42.82 66.27
N THR A 3 10.38 -42.88 65.07
CA THR A 3 9.97 -42.13 63.86
C THR A 3 9.85 -40.60 63.93
N GLN A 4 10.99 -39.92 63.97
CA GLN A 4 11.19 -38.74 63.11
C GLN A 4 11.60 -39.28 61.72
N GLN A 5 11.31 -38.53 60.65
CA GLN A 5 11.50 -38.81 59.21
C GLN A 5 10.19 -39.22 58.49
N LEU A 6 10.00 -38.64 57.29
CA LEU A 6 8.83 -38.67 56.39
C LEU A 6 7.71 -37.70 56.82
N PHE A 7 7.56 -36.50 56.25
CA PHE A 7 6.81 -36.33 55.00
C PHE A 7 6.92 -34.91 54.37
N TRP A 8 8.05 -34.21 54.54
CA TRP A 8 8.26 -32.89 53.93
C TRP A 8 8.72 -32.86 52.45
N LYS A 9 8.72 -34.00 51.75
CA LYS A 9 9.27 -34.13 50.38
C LYS A 9 8.29 -34.65 49.32
N THR A 10 6.98 -34.50 49.52
CA THR A 10 5.94 -34.96 48.57
C THR A 10 4.90 -33.89 48.23
N TRP A 11 5.28 -32.61 48.29
CA TRP A 11 4.49 -31.49 47.74
C TRP A 11 5.28 -30.69 46.69
N ILE A 12 6.29 -31.28 46.09
CA ILE A 12 6.93 -30.80 44.86
C ILE A 12 6.69 -31.88 43.81
N LEU A 13 5.44 -32.06 43.37
CA LEU A 13 5.09 -32.87 42.19
C LEU A 13 3.59 -32.84 41.82
N VAL A 14 2.84 -31.78 42.18
CA VAL A 14 1.47 -31.56 41.66
C VAL A 14 1.26 -30.08 41.31
N CYS A 15 2.21 -29.49 40.58
CA CYS A 15 2.00 -28.25 39.82
C CYS A 15 2.39 -28.42 38.33
N PHE A 16 2.53 -29.66 37.86
CA PHE A 16 2.86 -30.00 36.48
C PHE A 16 1.65 -30.61 35.75
N LEU A 17 0.51 -29.93 35.84
CA LEU A 17 -0.53 -29.98 34.80
C LEU A 17 -0.71 -28.56 34.29
N ILE A 18 0.38 -28.03 33.73
CA ILE A 18 0.31 -26.97 32.73
C ILE A 18 -0.63 -27.50 31.65
N ILE A 19 -1.76 -26.80 31.50
CA ILE A 19 -2.78 -26.97 30.47
C ILE A 19 -2.05 -26.98 29.11
N GLY A 20 -1.67 -28.17 28.69
CA GLY A 20 -0.96 -28.43 27.47
C GLY A 20 -1.94 -28.52 26.33
N LYS A 21 -1.99 -27.44 25.54
CA LYS A 21 -2.55 -27.33 24.18
C LYS A 21 -4.06 -27.15 24.07
N PRO A 22 -4.58 -25.91 24.16
CA PRO A 22 -5.53 -25.51 23.14
C PRO A 22 -4.77 -25.51 21.81
N CYS A 23 -5.06 -26.51 20.97
CA CYS A 23 -4.67 -26.47 19.57
C CYS A 23 -5.36 -25.24 18.97
N LEU A 24 -4.56 -24.19 18.79
CA LEU A 24 -4.76 -23.12 17.83
C LEU A 24 -5.05 -23.75 16.47
N PHE A 25 -6.31 -24.10 16.21
CA PHE A 25 -6.85 -24.05 14.86
C PHE A 25 -7.18 -22.59 14.58
N ALA A 26 -6.15 -21.76 14.46
CA ALA A 26 -6.28 -20.51 13.74
C ALA A 26 -6.45 -20.90 12.27
N GLN A 27 -7.71 -21.01 11.84
CA GLN A 27 -8.03 -21.12 10.43
C GLN A 27 -7.49 -19.84 9.78
N GLU A 28 -6.44 -19.95 8.98
CA GLU A 28 -5.98 -18.85 8.14
C GLU A 28 -7.11 -18.54 7.15
N VAL A 29 -7.94 -17.56 7.50
CA VAL A 29 -8.86 -16.96 6.54
C VAL A 29 -7.98 -16.25 5.54
N GLN A 30 -7.75 -16.89 4.40
CA GLN A 30 -7.09 -16.25 3.28
C GLN A 30 -7.95 -15.02 2.90
N PRO A 31 -7.41 -13.79 2.99
CA PRO A 31 -8.19 -12.62 2.63
C PRO A 31 -8.58 -12.78 1.16
N ASN A 32 -9.88 -12.79 0.90
CA ASN A 32 -10.40 -12.80 -0.46
C ASN A 32 -10.03 -11.45 -1.10
N ARG A 33 -8.88 -11.40 -1.78
CA ARG A 33 -8.40 -10.20 -2.47
C ARG A 33 -9.23 -10.02 -3.73
N VAL A 34 -10.28 -9.22 -3.64
CA VAL A 34 -10.98 -8.71 -4.81
C VAL A 34 -10.04 -7.71 -5.49
N PRO A 35 -9.63 -7.93 -6.74
CA PRO A 35 -8.75 -7.00 -7.44
C PRO A 35 -9.41 -5.63 -7.52
N ALA A 36 -8.65 -4.58 -7.19
CA ALA A 36 -9.12 -3.21 -7.33
C ALA A 36 -9.49 -2.94 -8.80
N PHE A 37 -10.66 -2.33 -8.99
CA PHE A 37 -11.29 -2.00 -10.28
C PHE A 37 -10.29 -1.89 -11.45
N PRO A 38 -10.29 -2.86 -12.39
CA PRO A 38 -9.22 -2.99 -13.37
C PRO A 38 -9.26 -1.92 -14.46
N GLU A 39 -10.35 -1.16 -14.56
CA GLU A 39 -10.62 -0.19 -15.62
C GLU A 39 -10.18 1.24 -15.28
N LEU A 40 -9.99 2.04 -16.32
CA LEU A 40 -9.57 3.42 -16.25
C LEU A 40 -10.73 4.30 -15.76
N LEU A 41 -10.49 5.05 -14.69
CA LEU A 41 -11.49 5.92 -14.06
C LEU A 41 -11.36 7.34 -14.58
N GLU A 42 -12.49 7.98 -14.90
CA GLU A 42 -12.55 9.42 -15.11
C GLU A 42 -12.86 10.11 -13.77
N VAL A 43 -11.98 11.02 -13.35
CA VAL A 43 -12.16 11.84 -12.15
C VAL A 43 -12.22 13.32 -12.52
N VAL A 44 -13.13 14.04 -11.89
CA VAL A 44 -13.26 15.50 -12.05
C VAL A 44 -12.39 16.19 -11.00
N GLN A 45 -11.44 16.99 -11.45
CA GLN A 45 -10.62 17.83 -10.57
C GLN A 45 -11.42 19.03 -10.05
N PRO A 46 -10.96 19.72 -8.98
CA PRO A 46 -11.69 20.86 -8.41
C PRO A 46 -12.04 22.00 -9.38
N ASP A 47 -11.31 22.12 -10.49
CA ASP A 47 -11.55 23.12 -11.54
C ASP A 47 -12.40 22.58 -12.71
N GLY A 48 -13.01 21.41 -12.57
CA GLY A 48 -13.84 20.79 -13.59
C GLY A 48 -13.07 19.97 -14.63
N TYR A 49 -11.75 19.94 -14.59
CA TYR A 49 -10.97 19.16 -15.55
C TYR A 49 -11.16 17.65 -15.34
N LYS A 50 -11.50 16.93 -16.42
CA LYS A 50 -11.67 15.47 -16.44
C LYS A 50 -10.33 14.77 -16.68
N LEU A 51 -9.82 14.11 -15.64
CA LEU A 51 -8.56 13.38 -15.67
C LEU A 51 -8.84 11.87 -15.69
N ARG A 52 -8.20 11.15 -16.61
CA ARG A 52 -8.25 9.69 -16.66
C ARG A 52 -7.12 9.08 -15.81
N ILE A 53 -7.48 8.24 -14.86
CA ILE A 53 -6.55 7.64 -13.89
C ILE A 53 -6.77 6.15 -13.73
N TRP A 54 -5.70 5.44 -13.38
CA TRP A 54 -5.80 4.12 -12.77
C TRP A 54 -5.85 4.27 -11.25
N LEU A 55 -6.75 3.52 -10.62
CA LEU A 55 -6.69 3.24 -9.19
C LEU A 55 -6.16 1.82 -9.03
N ARG A 56 -5.10 1.66 -8.23
CA ARG A 56 -4.44 0.38 -8.00
C ARG A 56 -4.17 0.18 -6.51
N GLY A 57 -3.94 -1.06 -6.13
CA GLY A 57 -3.56 -1.45 -4.78
C GLY A 57 -4.51 -2.47 -4.15
N ASP A 58 -4.34 -2.66 -2.85
CA ASP A 58 -5.06 -3.60 -2.02
C ASP A 58 -5.78 -2.89 -0.85
N GLU A 59 -6.39 -3.68 0.03
CA GLU A 59 -7.09 -3.23 1.23
C GLU A 59 -6.25 -2.34 2.16
N ARG A 60 -4.91 -2.43 2.10
CA ARG A 60 -4.00 -1.70 2.98
C ARG A 60 -3.44 -0.46 2.31
N ARG A 61 -3.24 -0.52 1.01
CA ARG A 61 -2.56 0.54 0.24
C ARG A 61 -3.21 0.68 -1.11
N SER A 62 -3.68 1.89 -1.41
CA SER A 62 -4.09 2.28 -2.76
C SER A 62 -3.26 3.46 -3.27
N TRP A 63 -3.05 3.49 -4.58
CA TRP A 63 -2.40 4.60 -5.27
C TRP A 63 -3.11 4.90 -6.58
N ARG A 64 -2.93 6.14 -7.03
CA ARG A 64 -3.52 6.64 -8.26
C ARG A 64 -2.41 6.99 -9.22
N MET A 65 -2.60 6.69 -10.49
CA MET A 65 -1.67 7.09 -11.53
C MET A 65 -2.44 7.59 -12.74
N THR A 66 -1.83 8.47 -13.52
CA THR A 66 -2.37 8.84 -14.85
C THR A 66 -2.54 7.62 -15.74
N ALA A 67 -3.38 7.73 -16.77
CA ALA A 67 -3.63 6.67 -17.75
C ALA A 67 -2.35 6.11 -18.39
N ASP A 68 -1.26 6.89 -18.44
CA ASP A 68 0.03 6.45 -18.97
C ASP A 68 1.05 6.09 -17.86
N GLY A 69 0.69 6.09 -16.58
CA GLY A 69 1.45 5.43 -15.50
C GLY A 69 2.25 6.33 -14.56
N TYR A 70 2.08 7.66 -14.60
CA TYR A 70 2.73 8.55 -13.62
C TYR A 70 1.94 8.62 -12.31
N LEU A 71 2.64 8.45 -11.17
CA LEU A 71 2.06 8.52 -9.82
C LEU A 71 1.45 9.89 -9.52
N LEU A 72 0.28 9.86 -8.91
CA LEU A 72 -0.48 11.04 -8.51
C LEU A 72 -0.55 11.17 -7.00
N LEU A 73 -0.38 12.40 -6.51
CA LEU A 73 -0.62 12.78 -5.12
C LEU A 73 -1.53 14.00 -5.08
N THR A 74 -2.42 14.02 -4.09
CA THR A 74 -3.32 15.16 -3.89
C THR A 74 -2.58 16.28 -3.16
N ASN A 75 -2.69 17.51 -3.63
CA ASN A 75 -2.18 18.68 -2.93
C ASN A 75 -3.17 19.16 -1.84
N LYS A 76 -2.80 20.21 -1.08
CA LYS A 76 -3.66 20.75 -0.01
C LYS A 76 -4.99 21.32 -0.51
N GLN A 77 -5.06 21.65 -1.80
CA GLN A 77 -6.23 22.23 -2.46
C GLN A 77 -7.11 21.15 -3.12
N GLY A 78 -6.78 19.86 -2.99
CA GLY A 78 -7.58 18.77 -3.56
C GLY A 78 -7.27 18.41 -5.01
N PHE A 79 -6.29 19.07 -5.66
CA PHE A 79 -5.89 18.71 -7.02
C PHE A 79 -4.99 17.49 -7.04
N TYR A 80 -5.15 16.65 -8.08
CA TYR A 80 -4.17 15.63 -8.39
C TYR A 80 -2.96 16.28 -9.04
N CYS A 81 -1.79 16.14 -8.43
CA CYS A 81 -0.51 16.59 -8.96
C CYS A 81 0.39 15.39 -9.26
N TYR A 82 1.27 15.55 -10.24
CA TYR A 82 2.33 14.54 -10.44
C TYR A 82 3.21 14.46 -9.21
N ALA A 83 3.53 13.25 -8.77
CA ALA A 83 4.45 13.02 -7.68
C ALA A 83 5.89 13.39 -8.08
N ARG A 84 6.69 13.80 -7.10
CA ARG A 84 8.13 14.04 -7.24
C ARG A 84 8.85 13.53 -6.00
N GLU A 85 10.08 13.09 -6.19
CA GLU A 85 10.99 12.81 -5.08
C GLU A 85 11.70 14.11 -4.65
N THR A 86 11.80 14.35 -3.35
CA THR A 86 12.62 15.43 -2.77
C THR A 86 14.08 15.00 -2.68
N CYS A 87 14.99 15.94 -2.42
CA CYS A 87 16.40 15.61 -2.19
C CYS A 87 16.61 14.66 -0.98
N SER A 88 15.65 14.63 -0.05
CA SER A 88 15.62 13.71 1.09
C SER A 88 14.99 12.34 0.79
N GLY A 89 14.63 12.04 -0.47
CA GLY A 89 14.02 10.77 -0.87
C GLY A 89 12.51 10.65 -0.56
N GLN A 90 11.87 11.73 -0.09
CA GLN A 90 10.42 11.72 0.21
C GLN A 90 9.62 11.97 -1.07
N ILE A 91 8.52 11.25 -1.24
CA ILE A 91 7.60 11.48 -2.35
C ILE A 91 6.57 12.54 -1.94
N LYS A 92 6.47 13.63 -2.70
CA LYS A 92 5.55 14.75 -2.46
C LYS A 92 4.84 15.17 -3.75
N PRO A 93 3.67 15.83 -3.68
CA PRO A 93 3.07 16.42 -4.86
C PRO A 93 4.00 17.49 -5.46
N SER A 94 4.10 17.51 -6.78
CA SER A 94 4.75 18.59 -7.51
C SER A 94 3.81 19.80 -7.66
N ARG A 95 4.33 20.88 -8.24
CA ARG A 95 3.54 22.05 -8.62
C ARG A 95 2.68 21.84 -9.87
N TYR A 96 2.90 20.75 -10.60
CA TYR A 96 2.23 20.50 -11.87
C TYR A 96 0.97 19.66 -11.60
N LYS A 97 -0.19 20.29 -11.81
CA LYS A 97 -1.47 19.59 -11.84
C LYS A 97 -1.45 18.54 -12.94
N ALA A 98 -1.99 17.37 -12.64
CA ALA A 98 -2.05 16.27 -13.58
C ALA A 98 -3.02 16.58 -14.73
N LYS A 99 -2.58 16.21 -15.93
CA LYS A 99 -3.36 16.26 -17.16
C LYS A 99 -3.24 14.95 -17.93
N ASN A 100 -4.25 14.67 -18.74
CA ASN A 100 -4.23 13.63 -19.75
C ASN A 100 -3.04 13.85 -20.69
N LYS A 101 -2.54 12.78 -21.32
CA LYS A 101 -1.29 12.81 -22.09
C LYS A 101 -1.33 13.85 -23.21
N GLU A 102 -2.51 14.01 -23.80
CA GLU A 102 -2.79 14.86 -24.95
C GLU A 102 -2.77 16.35 -24.58
N ASP A 103 -3.10 16.71 -23.33
CA ASP A 103 -3.26 18.11 -22.89
C ASP A 103 -2.01 18.70 -22.23
N ARG A 104 -0.90 17.95 -22.22
CA ARG A 104 0.33 18.34 -21.52
C ARG A 104 1.12 19.36 -22.31
N THR A 105 1.47 20.45 -21.65
CA THR A 105 2.40 21.44 -22.16
C THR A 105 3.82 20.87 -22.31
N ALA A 106 4.64 21.51 -23.14
CA ALA A 106 6.04 21.12 -23.32
C ALA A 106 6.84 21.14 -21.99
N VAL A 107 6.50 22.04 -21.06
CA VAL A 107 7.15 22.11 -19.74
C VAL A 107 6.80 20.90 -18.88
N GLU A 108 5.52 20.53 -18.85
CA GLU A 108 5.05 19.33 -18.13
C GLU A 108 5.68 18.07 -18.72
N GLN A 109 5.76 17.95 -20.05
CA GLN A 109 6.40 16.81 -20.72
C GLN A 109 7.89 16.68 -20.35
N ARG A 110 8.65 17.78 -20.35
CA ARG A 110 10.07 17.77 -19.93
C ARG A 110 10.23 17.33 -18.47
N PHE A 111 9.36 17.83 -17.59
CA PHE A 111 9.35 17.41 -16.19
C PHE A 111 9.08 15.91 -16.05
N LEU A 112 8.08 15.39 -16.76
CA LEU A 112 7.69 13.97 -16.70
C LEU A 112 8.75 13.05 -17.30
N LYS A 113 9.48 13.47 -18.33
CA LYS A 113 10.62 12.72 -18.87
C LYS A 113 11.69 12.45 -17.80
N LYS A 114 11.90 13.41 -16.88
CA LYS A 114 12.78 13.20 -15.73
C LYS A 114 12.17 12.23 -14.72
N GLN A 115 10.88 12.35 -14.41
CA GLN A 115 10.20 11.44 -13.47
C GLN A 115 10.14 10.00 -14.00
N ALA A 116 10.08 9.81 -15.32
CA ALA A 116 10.03 8.49 -15.95
C ALA A 116 11.24 7.60 -15.65
N GLN A 117 12.37 8.20 -15.28
CA GLN A 117 13.59 7.48 -14.89
C GLN A 117 13.49 6.88 -13.48
N ASN A 118 12.50 7.28 -12.69
CA ASN A 118 12.29 6.83 -11.32
C ASN A 118 11.10 5.87 -11.24
N ARG A 119 11.39 4.58 -10.94
CA ARG A 119 10.37 3.51 -10.83
C ARG A 119 9.35 3.76 -9.71
N LYS A 120 9.66 4.58 -8.70
CA LYS A 120 8.69 4.98 -7.67
C LYS A 120 7.62 5.94 -8.20
N LEU A 121 7.91 6.63 -9.30
CA LEU A 121 7.10 7.73 -9.84
C LEU A 121 6.45 7.39 -11.18
N LYS A 122 6.98 6.38 -11.87
CA LYS A 122 6.49 5.88 -13.15
C LYS A 122 6.35 4.37 -13.10
N PHE A 123 5.12 3.91 -13.20
CA PHE A 123 4.75 2.50 -13.23
C PHE A 123 4.55 2.02 -14.67
N ASN A 124 4.93 0.77 -14.94
CA ASN A 124 4.56 0.09 -16.17
C ASN A 124 3.13 -0.46 -16.01
N ILE A 125 2.21 -0.05 -16.88
CA ILE A 125 0.80 -0.44 -16.76
C ILE A 125 0.62 -1.94 -17.03
N ASN A 126 1.43 -2.49 -17.94
CA ASN A 126 1.31 -3.88 -18.40
C ASN A 126 1.93 -4.91 -17.44
N GLU A 127 2.85 -4.50 -16.55
CA GLU A 127 3.50 -5.42 -15.60
C GLU A 127 2.60 -5.72 -14.38
N ASN A 128 1.67 -4.82 -14.05
CA ASN A 128 0.87 -4.93 -12.81
C ASN A 128 -0.39 -5.80 -12.95
N GLU A 129 -0.60 -6.45 -14.11
CA GLU A 129 -1.61 -7.50 -14.28
C GLU A 129 -1.06 -8.90 -13.92
N VAL A 130 0.27 -9.05 -13.84
CA VAL A 130 0.93 -10.38 -13.74
C VAL A 130 1.19 -10.82 -12.28
N GLU A 131 1.09 -9.92 -11.30
CA GLU A 131 1.38 -10.24 -9.88
C GLU A 131 0.16 -10.62 -9.02
N ASN A 132 -0.98 -10.96 -9.63
CA ASN A 132 -2.16 -11.48 -8.90
C ASN A 132 -2.40 -12.97 -9.14
#